data_AF-A0A6P0TTG2-F1
#
_entry.id   AF-A0A6P0TTG2-F1
#
_cell.length_a   1.000
_cell.length_b   1.000
_cell.length_c   1.000
_cell.angle_alpha   90.00
_cell.angle_beta   90.00
_cell.angle_gamma   90.00
#
_symmetry.space_group_name_H-M   'P 1'
#
loop_
_entity.id
_entity.type
_entity.pdbx_description
1 polymer ?
#
loop_
_entity_poly.entity_id
_entity_poly.type
_entity_poly.pdbx_seq_one_letter_code
_entity_poly.pdbx_strand_id
1 'polypeptide(L)'
;MNMDWISPANRVQALPPYVFARLDELKARAREQGLDLIDLGMGNPDGATPQPVVEAAITALQEVANHGYPPFEGTASFRKAITNWYFRRYNVKLDPDGEALPLLGSK
;
A
#
# COMPACT_ATOMS: atom_id res chain seq x y z
N MET A 1 7.71 -28.45 20.59
CA MET A 1 7.26 -27.75 21.81
C MET A 1 5.90 -27.17 21.52
N ASN A 2 4.84 -27.62 22.20
CA ASN A 2 3.49 -27.11 22.00
C ASN A 2 3.31 -25.84 22.85
N MET A 3 2.87 -24.73 22.25
CA MET A 3 2.77 -23.42 22.89
C MET A 3 1.36 -23.19 23.49
N ASP A 4 0.88 -24.15 24.29
CA ASP A 4 -0.52 -24.22 24.74
C ASP A 4 -0.92 -23.12 25.75
N TRP A 5 0.01 -22.25 26.17
CA TRP A 5 -0.24 -21.13 27.07
C TRP A 5 -0.46 -19.79 26.35
N ILE A 6 -0.27 -19.72 25.03
CA ILE A 6 -0.53 -18.52 24.23
C ILE A 6 -1.94 -18.62 23.64
N SER A 7 -2.82 -17.71 24.05
CA SER A 7 -4.15 -17.55 23.44
C SER A 7 -4.21 -16.22 22.68
N PRO A 8 -4.45 -16.23 21.34
CA PRO A 8 -4.62 -15.01 20.57
C PRO A 8 -5.86 -14.23 21.01
N ALA A 9 -5.83 -12.89 20.91
CA ALA A 9 -7.01 -12.08 21.17
C ALA A 9 -8.19 -12.47 20.25
N ASN A 10 -9.42 -12.38 20.76
CA ASN A 10 -10.64 -12.76 20.01
C ASN A 10 -10.75 -12.10 18.62
N ARG A 11 -10.30 -10.84 18.47
CA ARG A 11 -10.29 -10.14 17.18
C ARG A 11 -9.39 -10.80 16.13
N VAL A 12 -8.30 -11.44 16.56
CA VAL A 12 -7.39 -12.17 15.66
C VAL A 12 -8.03 -13.50 15.26
N GLN A 13 -8.67 -14.17 16.22
CA GLN A 13 -9.39 -15.43 15.97
C GLN A 13 -10.59 -15.23 15.03
N ALA A 14 -11.19 -14.04 15.03
CA ALA A 14 -12.33 -13.69 14.18
C ALA A 14 -11.93 -13.27 12.74
N LEU A 15 -10.64 -13.18 12.41
CA LEU A 15 -10.21 -12.83 11.06
C LEU A 15 -10.61 -13.93 10.07
N PRO A 16 -11.25 -13.59 8.94
CA PRO A 16 -11.60 -14.58 7.93
C PRO A 16 -10.32 -15.13 7.26
N PRO A 17 -10.38 -16.35 6.68
CA PRO A 17 -9.29 -16.86 5.85
C PRO A 17 -8.93 -15.89 4.73
N TYR A 18 -7.63 -15.65 4.56
CA TYR A 18 -7.13 -14.76 3.51
C TYR A 18 -7.13 -15.49 2.15
N VAL A 19 -8.15 -15.21 1.34
CA VAL A 19 -8.40 -15.90 0.06
C VAL A 19 -7.18 -15.84 -0.88
N PHE A 20 -6.45 -14.73 -0.90
CA PHE A 20 -5.29 -14.58 -1.77
C PHE A 20 -4.10 -15.48 -1.38
N ALA A 21 -3.87 -15.72 -0.09
CA ALA A 21 -2.84 -16.69 0.32
C ALA A 21 -3.16 -18.09 -0.21
N ARG A 22 -4.44 -18.48 -0.15
CA ARG A 22 -4.87 -19.78 -0.70
C ARG A 22 -4.74 -19.83 -2.22
N LEU A 23 -5.01 -18.74 -2.92
CA LEU A 23 -4.78 -18.64 -4.36
C LEU A 23 -3.28 -18.75 -4.67
N ASP A 24 -2.40 -18.09 -3.91
CA ASP A 24 -0.96 -18.18 -4.10
C ASP A 24 -0.44 -19.61 -3.94
N GLU A 25 -0.93 -20.37 -2.95
CA GLU A 25 -0.63 -21.79 -2.79
C GLU A 25 -1.07 -22.66 -3.99
N LEU A 26 -2.22 -22.34 -4.59
CA LEU A 26 -2.72 -23.05 -5.78
C LEU A 26 -1.89 -22.71 -7.01
N LYS A 27 -1.55 -21.43 -7.19
CA LYS A 27 -0.70 -20.95 -8.28
C LYS A 27 0.71 -21.55 -8.20
N ALA A 28 1.29 -21.64 -7.01
CA ALA A 28 2.59 -22.28 -6.80
C ALA A 28 2.57 -23.76 -7.23
N ARG A 29 1.57 -24.54 -6.76
CA ARG A 29 1.42 -25.95 -7.15
C ARG A 29 1.19 -26.15 -8.64
N ALA A 30 0.40 -25.31 -9.28
CA ALA A 30 0.18 -25.37 -10.72
C ALA A 30 1.48 -25.13 -11.51
N ARG A 31 2.30 -24.16 -11.07
CA ARG A 31 3.61 -23.89 -11.67
C ARG A 31 4.59 -25.04 -11.46
N GLU A 32 4.61 -25.67 -10.29
CA GLU A 32 5.43 -26.87 -10.02
C GLU A 32 5.07 -28.05 -10.92
N GLN A 33 3.80 -28.14 -11.34
CA GLN A 33 3.32 -29.13 -12.31
C GLN A 33 3.65 -28.77 -13.77
N GLY A 34 4.31 -27.64 -14.02
CA GLY A 34 4.65 -27.16 -15.36
C GLY A 34 3.46 -26.60 -16.13
N LEU A 35 2.37 -26.22 -15.46
CA LEU A 35 1.20 -25.63 -16.12
C LEU A 35 1.49 -24.17 -16.49
N ASP A 36 1.12 -23.79 -17.71
CA ASP A 36 1.10 -22.39 -18.15
C ASP A 36 -0.11 -21.69 -17.53
N LEU A 37 0.15 -20.74 -16.64
CA LEU A 37 -0.85 -20.12 -15.78
C LEU A 37 -1.06 -18.66 -16.17
N ILE A 38 -2.28 -18.34 -16.62
CA ILE A 38 -2.74 -16.96 -16.79
C ILE A 38 -3.31 -16.47 -15.46
N ASP A 39 -2.55 -15.62 -14.75
CA ASP A 39 -2.95 -15.08 -13.45
C ASP A 39 -3.79 -13.81 -13.62
N LEU A 40 -5.10 -13.95 -13.50
CA LEU A 40 -6.07 -12.84 -13.44
C LEU A 40 -6.60 -12.61 -12.02
N GLY A 41 -5.91 -13.16 -11.01
CA GLY A 41 -6.40 -13.21 -9.63
C GLY A 41 -6.18 -11.93 -8.83
N MET A 42 -5.27 -11.04 -9.26
CA MET A 42 -4.97 -9.80 -8.57
C MET A 42 -4.90 -8.62 -9.54
N GLY A 43 -5.43 -7.47 -9.12
CA GLY A 43 -5.37 -6.21 -9.88
C GLY A 43 -4.02 -5.49 -9.75
N ASN A 44 -2.91 -6.22 -9.89
CA ASN A 44 -1.60 -5.60 -9.93
C ASN A 44 -1.33 -5.06 -11.35
N PRO A 45 -0.99 -3.77 -11.52
CA PRO A 45 -0.55 -3.26 -12.81
C PRO A 45 0.65 -4.04 -13.35
N ASP A 46 0.69 -4.25 -14.66
CA ASP A 46 1.78 -4.89 -15.40
C ASP A 46 2.89 -3.90 -15.79
N GLY A 47 2.54 -2.62 -15.92
CA GLY A 47 3.47 -1.54 -16.24
C GLY A 47 4.35 -1.09 -15.08
N ALA A 48 5.51 -0.51 -15.43
CA ALA A 48 6.39 0.13 -14.46
C ALA A 48 5.81 1.45 -13.93
N THR A 49 6.21 1.82 -12.70
CA THR A 49 5.96 3.16 -12.15
C THR A 49 6.52 4.23 -13.09
N PRO A 50 5.80 5.34 -13.36
CA PRO A 50 6.28 6.40 -14.24
C PRO A 50 7.64 6.97 -13.80
N GLN A 51 8.55 7.16 -14.77
CA GLN A 51 9.92 7.61 -14.53
C GLN A 51 10.04 8.87 -13.65
N PRO A 52 9.21 9.93 -13.82
CA PRO A 52 9.31 11.11 -12.96
C PRO A 52 9.02 10.84 -11.47
N VAL A 53 8.21 9.83 -11.17
CA VAL A 53 7.90 9.43 -9.79
C VAL A 53 9.09 8.71 -9.17
N VAL A 54 9.72 7.82 -9.93
CA VAL A 54 10.93 7.10 -9.52
C VAL A 54 12.08 8.08 -9.24
N GLU A 55 12.30 9.04 -10.14
CA GLU A 55 13.33 10.07 -9.97
C GLU A 55 13.09 10.95 -8.74
N ALA A 56 11.85 11.41 -8.53
CA ALA A 56 11.50 12.20 -7.36
C ALA A 56 11.74 11.44 -6.04
N ALA A 57 11.45 10.13 -6.01
CA ALA A 57 11.73 9.29 -4.86
C ALA A 57 13.24 9.15 -4.61
N ILE A 58 14.03 8.92 -5.67
CA ILE A 58 15.50 8.83 -5.57
C ILE A 58 16.08 10.14 -5.03
N THR A 59 15.67 11.28 -5.57
CA THR A 59 16.11 12.60 -5.08
C THR A 59 15.72 12.80 -3.62
N ALA A 60 14.49 12.46 -3.22
CA ALA A 60 14.06 12.59 -1.84
C ALA A 60 14.86 11.71 -0.87
N LEU A 61 15.32 10.53 -1.29
CA LEU A 61 16.16 9.64 -0.48
C LEU A 61 17.59 10.17 -0.28
N GLN A 62 18.10 10.97 -1.22
CA GLN A 62 19.43 11.58 -1.11
C GLN A 62 19.47 12.73 -0.09
N GLU A 63 18.32 13.32 0.23
CA GLU A 63 18.19 14.38 1.22
C GLU A 63 18.23 13.83 2.65
N VAL A 64 19.33 14.06 3.37
CA VAL A 64 19.54 13.55 4.75
C VAL A 64 18.43 14.01 5.71
N ALA A 65 17.85 15.20 5.48
CA ALA A 65 16.74 15.71 6.29
C ALA A 65 15.48 14.82 6.23
N ASN A 66 15.31 14.03 5.17
CA ASN A 66 14.16 13.13 5.00
C ASN A 66 14.33 11.78 5.72
N HIS A 67 15.50 11.51 6.33
CA HIS A 67 15.76 10.22 6.99
C HIS A 67 15.15 10.12 8.39
N GLY A 68 14.77 11.26 8.97
CA GLY A 68 14.08 11.32 10.25
C GLY A 68 12.59 11.00 10.15
N TYR A 69 11.91 10.99 11.29
CA TYR A 69 10.46 10.83 11.31
C TYR A 69 9.78 12.02 10.62
N PRO A 70 8.82 11.77 9.70
CA PRO A 70 8.01 12.84 9.15
C PRO A 70 7.05 13.38 10.23
N PRO A 71 6.42 14.55 9.98
CA PRO A 71 5.29 14.98 10.80
C PRO A 71 4.20 13.90 10.81
N PHE A 72 3.53 13.75 11.96
CA PHE A 72 2.52 12.68 12.17
C PHE A 72 1.41 12.67 11.10
N GLU A 73 0.98 13.85 10.70
CA GLU A 73 -0.07 14.12 9.70
C GLU A 73 0.48 14.20 8.27
N GLY A 74 1.73 13.81 8.04
CA GLY A 74 2.45 14.01 6.78
C GLY A 74 2.92 15.45 6.58
N THR A 75 3.67 15.70 5.50
CA THR A 75 4.17 17.05 5.23
C THR A 75 3.07 17.97 4.72
N ALA A 76 3.07 19.24 5.16
CA ALA A 76 2.10 20.23 4.71
C ALA A 76 2.12 20.44 3.18
N SER A 77 3.30 20.30 2.55
CA SER A 77 3.42 20.35 1.09
C SER A 77 2.70 19.19 0.41
N PHE A 78 2.78 17.97 0.96
CA PHE A 78 2.09 16.81 0.40
C PHE A 78 0.57 16.90 0.58
N ARG A 79 0.10 17.33 1.76
CA ARG A 79 -1.34 17.56 1.98
C ARG A 79 -1.94 18.57 1.00
N LYS A 80 -1.24 19.68 0.74
CA LYS A 80 -1.62 20.66 -0.31
C LYS A 80 -1.61 20.05 -1.71
N ALA A 81 -0.64 19.18 -2.02
CA ALA A 81 -0.61 18.50 -3.32
C ALA A 81 -1.83 17.59 -3.52
N ILE A 82 -2.26 16.88 -2.48
CA ILE A 82 -3.47 16.04 -2.47
C ILE A 82 -4.71 16.90 -2.76
N THR A 83 -4.96 17.95 -1.98
CA THR A 83 -6.17 18.78 -2.14
C THR A 83 -6.19 19.51 -3.48
N ASN A 84 -5.04 20.01 -3.96
CA ASN A 84 -4.91 20.62 -5.28
C ASN A 84 -5.20 19.62 -6.41
N TRP A 85 -4.71 18.38 -6.30
CA TRP A 85 -5.02 17.33 -7.28
C TRP A 85 -6.52 17.01 -7.27
N TYR A 86 -7.11 16.92 -6.08
CA TYR A 86 -8.53 16.63 -5.91
C TYR A 86 -9.41 17.74 -6.54
N PHE A 87 -9.04 19.00 -6.37
CA PHE A 87 -9.69 20.12 -7.03
C PHE A 87 -9.55 20.05 -8.56
N ARG A 88 -8.35 19.81 -9.10
CA ARG A 88 -8.16 19.70 -10.56
C ARG A 88 -8.95 18.55 -11.18
N ARG A 89 -9.05 17.42 -10.47
CA ARG A 89 -9.66 16.19 -11.00
C ARG A 89 -11.17 16.15 -10.85
N TYR A 90 -11.69 16.72 -9.76
CA TYR A 90 -13.09 16.59 -9.34
C TYR A 90 -13.79 17.92 -9.04
N ASN A 91 -13.09 19.06 -9.11
CA ASN A 91 -13.60 20.39 -8.76
C ASN A 91 -14.14 20.50 -7.31
N VAL A 92 -13.58 19.70 -6.40
CA VAL A 92 -13.90 19.73 -4.97
C VAL A 92 -12.77 20.45 -4.23
N LYS A 93 -13.13 21.48 -3.46
CA LYS A 93 -12.20 22.20 -2.59
C LYS A 93 -12.14 21.50 -1.23
N LEU A 94 -10.92 21.21 -0.78
CA LEU A 94 -10.65 20.56 0.51
C LEU A 94 -9.65 21.41 1.30
N ASP A 95 -9.82 21.47 2.62
CA ASP A 95 -8.86 22.02 3.56
C ASP A 95 -7.67 21.05 3.71
N PRO A 96 -6.44 21.45 3.36
CA PRO A 96 -5.28 20.56 3.49
C PRO A 96 -4.95 20.19 4.93
N ASP A 97 -5.40 20.93 5.94
CA ASP A 97 -5.08 20.63 7.35
C ASP A 97 -6.20 19.85 8.06
N GLY A 98 -7.46 19.99 7.62
CA GLY A 98 -8.60 19.27 8.18
C GLY A 98 -9.11 18.07 7.37
N GLU A 99 -8.83 18.02 6.06
CA GLU A 99 -9.50 17.10 5.12
C GLU A 99 -8.52 16.27 4.25
N ALA A 100 -7.24 16.24 4.61
CA ALA A 100 -6.24 15.41 3.93
C ALA A 100 -5.34 14.68 4.94
N LEU A 101 -5.39 13.34 4.95
CA LEU A 101 -4.55 12.49 5.78
C LEU A 101 -3.85 11.41 4.93
N PRO A 102 -2.52 11.50 4.74
CA PRO A 102 -1.73 10.44 4.12
C PRO A 102 -1.77 9.14 4.93
N LEU A 103 -1.91 8.00 4.23
CA LEU A 103 -1.89 6.65 4.82
C LEU A 103 -0.88 5.76 4.10
N LEU A 104 -0.49 4.65 4.72
CA LEU A 104 0.36 3.61 4.12
C LEU A 104 -0.46 2.69 3.22
N GLY A 105 -0.92 3.24 2.10
CA GLY A 105 -1.88 2.56 1.24
C GLY A 105 -3.32 2.72 1.73
N SER A 106 -4.28 2.45 0.84
CA SER A 106 -5.71 2.57 1.11
C SER A 106 -6.34 1.30 1.68
N LYS A 107 -5.62 0.17 1.60
CA LYS A 107 -6.08 -1.15 2.01
C LYS A 107 -4.90 -2.00 2.46
#